data_AF-A0A2N3IX84-F1
#
_entry.id   AF-A0A2N3IX84-F1
#
_cell.length_a   1.000
_cell.length_b   1.000
_cell.length_c   1.000
_cell.angle_alpha   90.00
_cell.angle_beta   90.00
_cell.angle_gamma   90.00
#
_symmetry.space_group_name_H-M   'P 1'
#
loop_
_entity.id
_entity.type
_entity.pdbx_description
1 polymer ?
#
loop_
_entity_poly.entity_id
_entity_poly.type
_entity_poly.pdbx_seq_one_letter_code
_entity_poly.pdbx_strand_id
1 'polypeptide(L)'
;MIITDEELLALLDSEEHEAAGFCPIVLYALDRPSHELASAMTLPSYVTLHRTQPDACWQWQGLFAAGAIALYDPAAHQQADYLTQLQQHEGIYAIGEDWQGGLVASYRDWCNWLATSKILLLEDHPFQGMQLQQTIAGLGLSCQWVQDETACLAVLAAGDISLLVCDLSLVEQDAISLLMSQPQLQEAGLPIVLLSAHEQTLIDGARRLLHDAGFNILAALAKPLDCDALLRLLRGLYLGPLRQQRLSGQRRTIRQWQGAVLGQLGLLSSPGFQYPVWLAVTGLPSRWEALKEWLAEQSRTPSELTLLIHRRDHLLSNADRFALVLQASLAGSKLALLLDSSQHLPFDLLERLPLQAVLLGQGILPEFDALPPDSLLGRFMTRIGELGITIYLDDPYNLLDVELWRDRGIAGRW
;
A
#
# COMPACT_ATOMS: atom_id res chain seq x y z
N MET A 1 5.46 9.17 -17.02
CA MET A 1 4.66 8.88 -15.82
C MET A 1 4.04 7.50 -15.99
N ILE A 2 4.82 6.45 -15.72
CA ILE A 2 4.28 5.10 -15.53
C ILE A 2 4.04 5.03 -14.04
N ILE A 3 2.78 5.12 -13.65
CA ILE A 3 2.40 4.94 -12.26
C ILE A 3 2.54 3.45 -12.01
N THR A 4 3.40 3.08 -11.06
CA THR A 4 3.69 1.67 -10.79
C THR A 4 2.45 1.03 -10.18
N ASP A 5 2.18 -0.23 -10.54
CA ASP A 5 1.11 -1.05 -9.93
C ASP A 5 1.20 -1.05 -8.38
N GLU A 6 2.38 -0.76 -7.84
CA GLU A 6 2.69 -0.56 -6.42
C GLU A 6 1.87 0.55 -5.73
N GLU A 7 1.66 1.71 -6.35
CA GLU A 7 0.89 2.80 -5.74
C GLU A 7 -0.62 2.50 -5.69
N LEU A 8 -1.13 1.81 -6.71
CA LEU A 8 -2.52 1.34 -6.82
C LEU A 8 -2.82 0.22 -5.82
N LEU A 9 -1.83 -0.64 -5.58
CA LEU A 9 -1.96 -1.81 -4.73
C LEU A 9 -1.76 -1.50 -3.25
N ALA A 10 -0.97 -0.47 -2.93
CA ALA A 10 -0.94 0.13 -1.60
C ALA A 10 -2.29 0.80 -1.20
N LEU A 11 -3.27 0.89 -2.10
CA LEU A 11 -4.65 1.30 -1.78
C LEU A 11 -5.51 0.16 -1.26
N LEU A 12 -5.29 -1.07 -1.76
CA LEU A 12 -6.11 -2.24 -1.44
C LEU A 12 -5.60 -2.97 -0.20
N ASP A 13 -4.28 -2.92 -0.02
CA ASP A 13 -3.65 -3.33 1.20
C ASP A 13 -3.61 -2.09 2.09
N SER A 14 -4.37 -2.10 3.17
CA SER A 14 -4.30 -1.13 4.26
C SER A 14 -2.95 -1.27 4.98
N GLU A 15 -1.83 -1.24 4.26
CA GLU A 15 -0.47 -1.35 4.80
C GLU A 15 -0.12 -0.18 5.74
N GLU A 16 -1.02 0.79 5.87
CA GLU A 16 -0.90 1.89 6.80
C GLU A 16 -2.12 1.97 7.72
N HIS A 17 -2.58 0.83 8.23
CA HIS A 17 -2.95 0.87 9.64
C HIS A 17 -1.70 1.34 10.38
N GLU A 18 -1.74 2.58 10.88
CA GLU A 18 -0.95 2.99 12.04
C GLU A 18 -1.41 2.18 13.26
N ALA A 19 -1.28 0.85 13.19
CA ALA A 19 -0.93 0.10 14.38
C ALA A 19 0.29 0.81 14.98
N ALA A 20 0.32 0.97 16.29
CA ALA A 20 1.41 1.67 16.97
C ALA A 20 2.75 0.93 16.71
N GLY A 21 3.48 1.33 15.67
CA GLY A 21 4.79 0.78 15.29
C GLY A 21 4.83 0.03 13.95
N PHE A 22 6.01 -0.02 13.35
CA PHE A 22 6.30 -0.84 12.17
C PHE A 22 6.28 -2.36 12.47
N CYS A 23 5.51 -3.11 11.67
CA CYS A 23 5.49 -4.57 11.68
C CYS A 23 6.03 -5.13 10.35
N PRO A 24 7.19 -5.82 10.36
CA PRO A 24 7.78 -6.35 9.12
C PRO A 24 7.02 -7.55 8.54
N ILE A 25 6.29 -8.31 9.38
CA ILE A 25 5.65 -9.57 8.98
C ILE A 25 4.14 -9.39 8.92
N VAL A 26 3.53 -9.84 7.82
CA VAL A 26 2.07 -9.88 7.69
C VAL A 26 1.58 -11.33 7.74
N LEU A 27 0.65 -11.62 8.64
CA LEU A 27 -0.10 -12.87 8.68
C LEU A 27 -1.41 -12.67 7.93
N TYR A 28 -1.57 -13.29 6.77
CA TYR A 28 -2.82 -13.34 6.04
C TYR A 28 -3.65 -14.53 6.53
N ALA A 29 -4.75 -14.27 7.24
CA ALA A 29 -5.81 -15.26 7.29
C ALA A 29 -6.42 -15.36 5.89
N LEU A 30 -6.74 -16.57 5.43
CA LEU A 30 -7.37 -16.81 4.13
C LEU A 30 -8.87 -17.16 4.23
N ASP A 31 -9.33 -17.41 5.45
CA ASP A 31 -10.70 -17.79 5.76
C ASP A 31 -11.06 -17.42 7.20
N ARG A 32 -12.36 -17.55 7.49
CA ARG A 32 -12.93 -17.26 8.81
C ARG A 32 -12.30 -18.08 9.93
N PRO A 33 -12.23 -19.43 9.87
CA PRO A 33 -11.62 -20.22 10.95
C PRO A 33 -10.18 -19.79 11.28
N SER A 34 -9.38 -19.53 10.25
CA SER A 34 -7.99 -19.08 10.40
C SER A 34 -7.89 -17.71 11.05
N HIS A 35 -8.76 -16.78 10.66
CA HIS A 35 -8.82 -15.46 11.28
C HIS A 35 -9.25 -15.52 12.75
N GLU A 36 -10.29 -16.29 13.08
CA GLU A 36 -10.76 -16.47 14.46
C GLU A 36 -9.66 -17.10 15.34
N LEU A 37 -8.94 -18.10 14.82
CA LEU A 37 -7.81 -18.72 15.50
C LEU A 37 -6.69 -17.69 15.78
N ALA A 38 -6.24 -16.98 14.74
CA ALA A 38 -5.15 -16.00 14.87
C ALA A 38 -5.52 -14.83 15.79
N SER A 39 -6.77 -14.35 15.72
CA SER A 39 -7.27 -13.24 16.54
C SER A 39 -7.41 -13.59 18.01
N ALA A 40 -7.68 -14.86 18.33
CA ALA A 40 -7.77 -15.35 19.71
C ALA A 40 -6.38 -15.49 20.38
N MET A 41 -5.30 -15.45 19.61
CA MET A 41 -3.93 -15.60 20.09
C MET A 41 -3.27 -14.24 20.33
N THR A 42 -2.30 -14.21 21.25
CA THR A 42 -1.39 -13.07 21.40
C THR A 42 -0.31 -13.17 20.33
N LEU A 43 -0.51 -12.48 19.20
CA LEU A 43 0.49 -12.42 18.14
C LEU A 43 1.73 -11.63 18.58
N PRO A 44 2.94 -11.97 18.07
CA PRO A 44 4.15 -11.20 18.33
C PRO A 44 4.02 -9.75 17.85
N SER A 45 4.71 -8.81 18.50
CA SER A 45 4.62 -7.38 18.19
C SER A 45 5.16 -6.97 16.81
N TYR A 46 5.81 -7.89 16.08
CA TYR A 46 6.32 -7.68 14.73
C TYR A 46 5.37 -8.22 13.64
N VAL A 47 4.17 -8.69 14.03
CA VAL A 47 3.19 -9.31 13.15
C VAL A 47 1.91 -8.50 13.09
N THR A 48 1.44 -8.19 11.89
CA THR A 48 0.09 -7.66 11.65
C THR A 48 -0.79 -8.75 11.05
N LEU A 49 -2.03 -8.89 11.57
CA LEU A 49 -3.02 -9.82 11.04
C LEU A 49 -3.90 -9.14 9.99
N HIS A 50 -3.94 -9.71 8.79
CA HIS A 50 -4.76 -9.26 7.67
C HIS A 50 -5.78 -10.33 7.26
N ARG A 51 -6.90 -9.85 6.73
CA ARG A 51 -7.98 -10.68 6.19
C ARG A 51 -7.97 -10.58 4.67
N THR A 52 -7.88 -11.72 3.98
CA THR A 52 -8.01 -11.80 2.53
C THR A 52 -8.65 -13.12 2.11
N GLN A 53 -9.21 -13.19 0.89
CA GLN A 53 -9.75 -14.42 0.33
C GLN A 53 -8.95 -14.83 -0.91
N PRO A 54 -8.57 -16.11 -1.04
CA PRO A 54 -7.85 -16.56 -2.22
C PRO A 54 -8.73 -16.57 -3.47
N ASP A 55 -8.09 -16.33 -4.61
CA ASP A 55 -8.68 -16.42 -5.94
C ASP A 55 -7.81 -17.31 -6.83
N ALA A 56 -8.43 -18.05 -7.74
CA ALA A 56 -7.74 -18.94 -8.67
C ALA A 56 -6.73 -18.19 -9.57
N CYS A 57 -6.91 -16.88 -9.79
CA CYS A 57 -6.00 -16.07 -10.58
C CYS A 57 -4.74 -15.59 -9.84
N TRP A 58 -4.58 -15.94 -8.56
CA TRP A 58 -3.39 -15.54 -7.79
C TRP A 58 -2.10 -16.11 -8.38
N GLN A 59 -1.05 -15.28 -8.40
CA GLN A 59 0.31 -15.74 -8.64
C GLN A 59 0.87 -16.29 -7.33
N TRP A 60 0.65 -17.59 -7.10
CA TRP A 60 0.95 -18.25 -5.82
C TRP A 60 2.45 -18.36 -5.50
N GLN A 61 3.30 -18.44 -6.53
CA GLN A 61 4.74 -18.57 -6.35
C GLN A 61 5.33 -17.29 -5.74
N GLY A 62 6.04 -17.41 -4.63
CA GLY A 62 6.68 -16.27 -3.95
C GLY A 62 5.71 -15.32 -3.22
N LEU A 63 4.40 -15.63 -3.27
CA LEU A 63 3.33 -14.84 -2.70
C LEU A 63 3.53 -14.61 -1.20
N PHE A 64 3.93 -15.65 -0.49
CA PHE A 64 4.12 -15.63 0.97
C PHE A 64 5.55 -16.01 1.37
N ALA A 65 6.53 -15.81 0.48
CA ALA A 65 7.90 -16.28 0.72
C ALA A 65 8.79 -15.30 1.53
N ALA A 66 8.40 -14.02 1.67
CA ALA A 66 9.24 -13.01 2.34
C ALA A 66 8.38 -11.99 3.09
N GLY A 67 8.52 -11.86 4.41
CA GLY A 67 7.79 -10.83 5.17
C GLY A 67 6.25 -10.97 5.18
N ALA A 68 5.74 -12.12 4.74
CA ALA A 68 4.33 -12.46 4.75
C ALA A 68 4.19 -13.97 4.90
N ILE A 69 3.18 -14.43 5.62
CA ILE A 69 2.74 -15.83 5.61
C ILE A 69 1.22 -15.88 5.47
N ALA A 70 0.68 -17.02 5.05
CA ALA A 70 -0.75 -17.26 4.99
C ALA A 70 -1.18 -18.42 5.88
N LEU A 71 -2.36 -18.30 6.46
CA LEU A 71 -2.99 -19.30 7.30
C LEU A 71 -4.38 -19.63 6.74
N TYR A 72 -4.64 -20.92 6.52
CA TYR A 72 -5.92 -21.41 6.03
C TYR A 72 -6.42 -22.65 6.77
N ASP A 73 -7.73 -22.88 6.75
CA ASP A 73 -8.36 -24.12 7.18
C ASP A 73 -8.60 -25.03 5.97
N PRO A 74 -7.96 -26.21 5.88
CA PRO A 74 -8.17 -27.14 4.79
C PRO A 74 -9.65 -27.50 4.55
N ALA A 75 -10.50 -27.48 5.59
CA ALA A 75 -11.92 -27.76 5.45
C ALA A 75 -12.66 -26.66 4.68
N ALA A 76 -12.26 -25.40 4.83
CA ALA A 76 -12.89 -24.26 4.16
C ALA A 76 -12.64 -24.24 2.64
N HIS A 77 -11.57 -24.88 2.17
CA HIS A 77 -11.11 -24.82 0.77
C HIS A 77 -11.21 -26.15 0.01
N GLN A 78 -11.89 -27.17 0.56
CA GLN A 78 -11.95 -28.53 -0.06
C GLN A 78 -12.48 -28.55 -1.50
N GLN A 79 -13.36 -27.61 -1.85
CA GLN A 79 -13.98 -27.50 -3.17
C GLN A 79 -13.33 -26.43 -4.07
N ALA A 80 -12.30 -25.74 -3.57
CA ALA A 80 -11.60 -24.72 -4.32
C ALA A 80 -10.67 -25.36 -5.37
N ASP A 81 -10.71 -24.83 -6.58
CA ASP A 81 -9.83 -25.21 -7.69
C ASP A 81 -8.35 -24.86 -7.43
N TYR A 82 -8.09 -23.95 -6.50
CA TYR A 82 -6.75 -23.53 -6.05
C TYR A 82 -6.23 -24.27 -4.81
N LEU A 83 -6.94 -25.26 -4.25
CA LEU A 83 -6.51 -25.97 -3.02
C LEU A 83 -5.11 -26.57 -3.14
N THR A 84 -4.75 -27.09 -4.30
CA THR A 84 -3.41 -27.65 -4.55
C THR A 84 -2.31 -26.59 -4.44
N GLN A 85 -2.61 -25.33 -4.76
CA GLN A 85 -1.67 -24.23 -4.61
C GLN A 85 -1.43 -23.92 -3.12
N LEU A 86 -2.48 -23.91 -2.30
CA LEU A 86 -2.35 -23.70 -0.84
C LEU A 86 -1.43 -24.72 -0.16
N GLN A 87 -1.34 -25.94 -0.71
CA GLN A 87 -0.54 -27.03 -0.14
C GLN A 87 0.91 -27.09 -0.65
N GLN A 88 1.23 -26.37 -1.74
CA GLN A 88 2.50 -26.54 -2.46
C GLN A 88 3.49 -25.39 -2.25
N HIS A 89 3.01 -24.21 -1.83
CA HIS A 89 3.85 -23.01 -1.76
C HIS A 89 4.34 -22.72 -0.35
N GLU A 90 5.61 -22.32 -0.28
CA GLU A 90 6.26 -21.90 0.95
C GLU A 90 5.58 -20.67 1.56
N GLY A 91 5.51 -20.64 2.89
CA GLY A 91 4.88 -19.56 3.64
C GLY A 91 3.35 -19.65 3.72
N ILE A 92 2.74 -20.70 3.16
CA ILE A 92 1.32 -21.02 3.36
C ILE A 92 1.22 -22.19 4.32
N TYR A 93 0.41 -22.03 5.37
CA TYR A 93 0.26 -23.01 6.43
C TYR A 93 -1.20 -23.35 6.64
N ALA A 94 -1.51 -24.62 6.82
CA ALA A 94 -2.78 -25.04 7.37
C ALA A 94 -2.83 -24.75 8.89
N ILE A 95 -4.03 -24.54 9.45
CA ILE A 95 -4.22 -24.32 10.90
C ILE A 95 -3.65 -25.43 11.80
N GLY A 96 -3.39 -26.63 11.25
CA GLY A 96 -2.78 -27.76 11.95
C GLY A 96 -1.24 -27.85 11.84
N GLU A 97 -0.61 -26.95 11.09
CA GLU A 97 0.84 -26.92 10.86
C GLU A 97 1.54 -25.88 11.76
N ASP A 98 2.88 -25.88 11.76
CA ASP A 98 3.68 -24.95 12.55
C ASP A 98 3.83 -23.56 11.91
N TRP A 99 2.70 -22.86 11.75
CA TRP A 99 2.68 -21.50 11.20
C TRP A 99 3.33 -20.47 12.14
N GLN A 100 3.39 -20.74 13.45
CA GLN A 100 4.08 -19.88 14.42
C GLN A 100 5.60 -19.97 14.25
N GLY A 101 6.14 -21.18 14.04
CA GLY A 101 7.51 -21.38 13.59
C GLY A 101 7.81 -20.63 12.30
N GLY A 102 6.85 -20.65 11.36
CA GLY A 102 6.87 -19.84 10.13
C GLY A 102 7.03 -18.34 10.40
N LEU A 103 6.22 -17.75 11.30
CA LEU A 103 6.34 -16.33 11.69
C LEU A 103 7.72 -15.98 12.24
N VAL A 104 8.25 -16.85 13.11
CA VAL A 104 9.58 -16.65 13.72
C VAL A 104 10.68 -16.76 12.66
N ALA A 105 10.56 -17.69 11.72
CA ALA A 105 11.50 -17.83 10.60
C ALA A 105 11.48 -16.58 9.70
N SER A 106 10.30 -16.13 9.26
CA SER A 106 10.19 -14.94 8.42
C SER A 106 10.72 -13.68 9.10
N TYR A 107 10.49 -13.50 10.41
CA TYR A 107 11.08 -12.39 11.16
C TYR A 107 12.60 -12.47 11.25
N ARG A 108 13.15 -13.67 11.46
CA ARG A 108 14.60 -13.89 11.46
C ARG A 108 15.21 -13.55 10.10
N ASP A 109 14.56 -13.93 9.01
CA ASP A 109 15.04 -13.64 7.66
C ASP A 109 15.05 -12.14 7.38
N TRP A 110 14.03 -11.41 7.82
CA TRP A 110 14.02 -9.95 7.81
C TRP A 110 15.20 -9.34 8.59
N CYS A 111 15.43 -9.79 9.83
CA CYS A 111 16.54 -9.30 10.64
C CYS A 111 17.91 -9.62 10.02
N ASN A 112 18.07 -10.82 9.46
CA ASN A 112 19.29 -11.22 8.75
C ASN A 112 19.53 -10.34 7.52
N TRP A 113 18.47 -10.08 6.74
CA TRP A 113 18.55 -9.19 5.59
C TRP A 113 18.98 -7.79 6.01
N LEU A 114 18.36 -7.20 7.04
CA LEU A 114 18.76 -5.90 7.60
C LEU A 114 20.25 -5.88 8.00
N ALA A 115 20.72 -6.92 8.70
CA ALA A 115 22.11 -7.00 9.14
C ALA A 115 23.12 -7.07 7.98
N THR A 116 22.69 -7.61 6.83
CA THR A 116 23.52 -7.66 5.62
C THR A 116 23.39 -6.42 4.72
N SER A 117 22.34 -5.62 4.88
CA SER A 117 22.14 -4.39 4.11
C SER A 117 23.11 -3.29 4.55
N LYS A 118 23.91 -2.82 3.59
CA LYS A 118 24.86 -1.72 3.79
C LYS A 118 24.24 -0.41 3.31
N ILE A 119 24.14 0.54 4.22
CA ILE A 119 23.70 1.90 3.98
C ILE A 119 24.92 2.81 3.91
N LEU A 120 24.99 3.61 2.85
CA LEU A 120 25.90 4.76 2.79
C LEU A 120 25.11 6.00 3.20
N LEU A 121 25.60 6.70 4.22
CA LEU A 121 25.05 7.98 4.68
C LEU A 121 25.97 9.11 4.22
N LEU A 122 25.48 10.02 3.37
CA LEU A 122 26.14 11.27 3.02
C LEU A 122 25.53 12.42 3.82
N GLU A 123 26.31 12.96 4.76
CA GLU A 123 25.92 14.04 5.65
C GLU A 123 27.18 14.80 6.07
N ASP A 124 27.27 16.07 5.73
CA ASP A 124 28.45 16.90 5.95
C ASP A 124 28.53 17.43 7.39
N HIS A 125 27.41 17.55 8.09
CA HIS A 125 27.42 18.06 9.46
C HIS A 125 27.81 16.97 10.48
N PRO A 126 28.93 17.11 11.22
CA PRO A 126 29.46 16.03 12.06
C PRO A 126 28.51 15.52 13.14
N PHE A 127 27.75 16.42 13.78
CA PHE A 127 26.78 16.05 14.80
C PHE A 127 25.57 15.31 14.23
N GLN A 128 25.04 15.78 13.10
CA GLN A 128 23.86 15.16 12.47
C GLN A 128 24.23 13.80 11.91
N GLY A 129 25.38 13.69 11.25
CA GLY A 129 25.87 12.43 10.69
C GLY A 129 26.10 11.36 11.75
N MET A 130 26.71 11.71 12.88
CA MET A 130 26.88 10.79 14.00
C MET A 130 25.54 10.33 14.60
N GLN A 131 24.59 11.26 14.79
CA GLN A 131 23.26 10.92 15.31
C GLN A 131 22.48 10.02 14.35
N LEU A 132 22.49 10.32 13.05
CA LEU A 132 21.83 9.51 12.01
C LEU A 132 22.48 8.13 11.89
N GLN A 133 23.81 8.06 11.91
CA GLN A 133 24.53 6.79 11.88
C GLN A 133 24.15 5.89 13.08
N GLN A 134 24.09 6.45 14.29
CA GLN A 134 23.66 5.72 15.48
C GLN A 134 22.19 5.29 15.40
N THR A 135 21.33 6.15 14.88
CA THR A 135 19.90 5.86 14.70
C THR A 135 19.72 4.68 13.75
N ILE A 136 20.39 4.71 12.58
CA ILE A 136 20.34 3.64 11.58
C ILE A 136 20.95 2.35 12.14
N ALA A 137 22.08 2.43 12.84
CA ALA A 137 22.69 1.26 13.48
C ALA A 137 21.79 0.65 14.56
N GLY A 138 21.01 1.46 15.27
CA GLY A 138 20.01 1.01 16.25
C GLY A 138 18.89 0.16 15.65
N LEU A 139 18.65 0.26 14.34
CA LEU A 139 17.70 -0.58 13.60
C LEU A 139 18.30 -1.93 13.15
N GLY A 140 19.59 -2.18 13.45
CA GLY A 140 20.29 -3.40 13.07
C GLY A 140 20.98 -3.35 11.70
N LEU A 141 21.07 -2.17 11.07
CA LEU A 141 21.68 -1.96 9.76
C LEU A 141 23.17 -1.62 9.86
N SER A 142 23.95 -1.98 8.85
CA SER A 142 25.32 -1.48 8.70
C SER A 142 25.29 -0.10 8.04
N CYS A 143 25.79 0.94 8.72
CA CYS A 143 25.80 2.31 8.21
C CYS A 143 27.23 2.86 8.12
N GLN A 144 27.68 3.12 6.89
CA GLN A 144 28.92 3.82 6.61
C GLN A 144 28.62 5.30 6.38
N TRP A 145 29.16 6.18 7.21
CA TRP A 145 28.96 7.62 7.10
C TRP A 145 30.16 8.29 6.42
N VAL A 146 29.86 9.19 5.48
CA VAL A 146 30.82 10.04 4.76
C VAL A 146 30.33 11.50 4.77
N GLN A 147 31.27 12.45 4.69
CA GLN A 147 31.01 13.88 4.83
C GLN A 147 31.10 14.66 3.51
N ASP A 148 31.68 14.05 2.47
CA ASP A 148 31.94 14.72 1.20
C ASP A 148 31.69 13.80 0.00
N GLU A 149 31.55 14.42 -1.18
CA GLU A 149 31.31 13.74 -2.45
C GLU A 149 32.40 12.71 -2.77
N THR A 150 33.67 13.07 -2.56
CA THR A 150 34.80 12.22 -2.97
C THR A 150 34.81 10.91 -2.21
N ALA A 151 34.59 10.97 -0.89
CA ALA A 151 34.44 9.81 -0.03
C ALA A 151 33.19 9.00 -0.39
N CYS A 152 32.07 9.66 -0.67
CA CYS A 152 30.83 9.00 -1.10
C CYS A 152 31.04 8.17 -2.37
N LEU A 153 31.61 8.78 -3.42
CA LEU A 153 31.86 8.10 -4.69
C LEU A 153 32.88 6.97 -4.57
N ALA A 154 33.91 7.13 -3.72
CA ALA A 154 34.88 6.07 -3.47
C ALA A 154 34.23 4.83 -2.85
N VAL A 155 33.26 5.01 -1.95
CA VAL A 155 32.51 3.89 -1.35
C VAL A 155 31.54 3.28 -2.36
N LEU A 156 30.81 4.11 -3.11
CA LEU A 156 29.88 3.63 -4.14
C LEU A 156 30.59 2.80 -5.22
N ALA A 157 31.83 3.17 -5.58
CA ALA A 157 32.65 2.42 -6.53
C ALA A 157 33.03 1.00 -6.07
N ALA A 158 32.95 0.70 -4.75
CA ALA A 158 33.18 -0.64 -4.23
C ALA A 158 32.01 -1.61 -4.53
N GLY A 159 30.82 -1.08 -4.84
CA GLY A 159 29.68 -1.84 -5.36
C GLY A 159 28.93 -2.69 -4.33
N ASP A 160 29.12 -2.47 -3.03
CA ASP A 160 28.50 -3.24 -1.94
C ASP A 160 27.41 -2.49 -1.17
N ILE A 161 27.07 -1.28 -1.61
CA ILE A 161 26.03 -0.43 -1.00
C ILE A 161 24.65 -0.81 -1.55
N SER A 162 23.70 -1.01 -0.64
CA SER A 162 22.32 -1.38 -0.95
C SER A 162 21.36 -0.18 -0.96
N LEU A 163 21.72 0.91 -0.28
CA LEU A 163 20.91 2.11 -0.15
C LEU A 163 21.81 3.31 0.14
N LEU A 164 21.59 4.41 -0.59
CA LEU A 164 22.18 5.71 -0.28
C LEU A 164 21.15 6.56 0.48
N VAL A 165 21.53 7.04 1.66
CA VAL A 165 20.78 8.06 2.40
C VAL A 165 21.58 9.36 2.30
N CYS A 166 20.98 10.39 1.71
CA CYS A 166 21.68 11.61 1.34
C CYS A 166 20.97 12.84 1.91
N ASP A 167 21.68 13.67 2.66
CA ASP A 167 21.15 14.98 3.03
C ASP A 167 21.07 15.90 1.82
N LEU A 168 19.95 16.60 1.66
CA LEU A 168 19.77 17.54 0.55
C LEU A 168 20.66 18.77 0.69
N SER A 169 20.88 19.23 1.91
CA SER A 169 21.46 20.54 2.19
C SER A 169 22.95 20.46 2.57
N LEU A 170 23.78 19.94 1.67
CA LEU A 170 25.24 19.88 1.88
C LEU A 170 25.91 21.24 1.65
N VAL A 171 26.97 21.54 2.42
CA VAL A 171 27.67 22.83 2.43
C VAL A 171 28.37 23.14 1.10
N GLU A 172 29.01 22.16 0.46
CA GLU A 172 29.81 22.40 -0.75
C GLU A 172 28.99 22.30 -2.05
N GLN A 173 28.05 21.36 -2.11
CA GLN A 173 27.23 21.10 -3.30
C GLN A 173 25.91 20.43 -2.90
N ASP A 174 24.77 21.01 -3.28
CA ASP A 174 23.45 20.38 -3.09
C ASP A 174 23.45 18.95 -3.67
N ALA A 175 22.89 18.00 -2.91
CA ALA A 175 22.76 16.60 -3.30
C ALA A 175 22.10 16.41 -4.66
N ILE A 176 21.17 17.28 -5.06
CA ILE A 176 20.57 17.22 -6.40
C ILE A 176 21.65 17.36 -7.46
N SER A 177 22.54 18.35 -7.30
CA SER A 177 23.62 18.61 -8.25
C SER A 177 24.66 17.50 -8.24
N LEU A 178 24.95 16.93 -7.06
CA LEU A 178 25.83 15.78 -6.90
C LEU A 178 25.27 14.53 -7.60
N LEU A 179 23.99 14.22 -7.40
CA LEU A 179 23.40 13.06 -8.06
C LEU A 179 23.36 13.24 -9.58
N MET A 180 22.99 14.43 -10.06
CA MET A 180 22.94 14.75 -11.49
C MET A 180 24.31 14.69 -12.19
N SER A 181 25.42 14.87 -11.47
CA SER A 181 26.76 14.71 -12.04
C SER A 181 27.20 13.24 -12.15
N GLN A 182 26.41 12.30 -11.63
CA GLN A 182 26.77 10.88 -11.49
C GLN A 182 25.78 9.95 -12.22
N PRO A 183 25.77 9.94 -13.57
CA PRO A 183 24.85 9.11 -14.36
C PRO A 183 25.03 7.60 -14.12
N GLN A 184 26.19 7.17 -13.59
CA GLN A 184 26.44 5.77 -13.24
C GLN A 184 25.50 5.27 -12.13
N LEU A 185 25.07 6.15 -11.22
CA LEU A 185 24.11 5.79 -10.15
C LEU A 185 22.70 5.58 -10.71
N GLN A 186 22.36 6.33 -11.76
CA GLN A 186 21.13 6.12 -12.52
C GLN A 186 21.13 4.75 -13.21
N GLU A 187 22.22 4.41 -13.91
CA GLU A 187 22.36 3.12 -14.61
C GLU A 187 22.39 1.93 -13.64
N ALA A 188 23.02 2.09 -12.47
CA ALA A 188 23.07 1.07 -11.43
C ALA A 188 21.71 0.84 -10.74
N GLY A 189 20.76 1.77 -10.87
CA GLY A 189 19.45 1.68 -10.21
C GLY A 189 19.54 1.71 -8.69
N LEU A 190 20.61 2.27 -8.12
CA LEU A 190 20.85 2.31 -6.68
C LEU A 190 19.67 3.02 -5.99
N PRO A 191 19.00 2.39 -5.00
CA PRO A 191 17.96 3.06 -4.25
C PRO A 191 18.51 4.22 -3.43
N ILE A 192 17.79 5.36 -3.45
CA ILE A 192 18.18 6.60 -2.78
C ILE A 192 17.06 7.11 -1.90
N VAL A 193 17.38 7.51 -0.68
CA VAL A 193 16.51 8.28 0.23
C VAL A 193 17.13 9.65 0.47
N LEU A 194 16.34 10.69 0.24
CA LEU A 194 16.73 12.07 0.51
C LEU A 194 16.32 12.44 1.93
N LEU A 195 17.18 13.11 2.68
CA LEU A 195 16.87 13.70 3.98
C LEU A 195 16.88 15.22 3.89
N SER A 196 15.98 15.89 4.60
CA SER A 196 15.99 17.34 4.63
C SER A 196 15.33 17.92 5.86
N ALA A 197 15.80 19.10 6.28
CA ALA A 197 15.12 19.94 7.26
C ALA A 197 14.19 20.98 6.62
N HIS A 198 14.06 21.00 5.29
CA HIS A 198 13.18 21.93 4.56
C HIS A 198 11.70 21.55 4.64
N GLU A 199 10.82 22.46 4.21
CA GLU A 199 9.39 22.19 4.10
C GLU A 199 9.10 21.09 3.06
N GLN A 200 8.04 20.29 3.31
CA GLN A 200 7.67 19.13 2.50
C GLN A 200 7.54 19.43 0.99
N THR A 201 7.13 20.65 0.64
CA THR A 201 6.97 21.09 -0.75
C THR A 201 8.29 21.13 -1.52
N LEU A 202 9.40 21.53 -0.87
CA LEU A 202 10.74 21.52 -1.46
C LEU A 202 11.29 20.09 -1.54
N ILE A 203 11.04 19.30 -0.51
CA ILE A 203 11.40 17.88 -0.42
C ILE A 203 10.77 17.09 -1.58
N ASP A 204 9.47 17.29 -1.83
CA ASP A 204 8.74 16.63 -2.91
C ASP A 204 9.19 17.10 -4.30
N GLY A 205 9.55 18.39 -4.42
CA GLY A 205 10.11 18.96 -5.65
C GLY A 205 11.45 18.34 -6.03
N ALA A 206 12.36 18.19 -5.07
CA ALA A 206 13.66 17.55 -5.26
C ALA A 206 13.50 16.07 -5.66
N ARG A 207 12.63 15.35 -4.95
CA ARG A 207 12.29 13.95 -5.26
C ARG A 207 11.81 13.81 -6.70
N ARG A 208 10.85 14.65 -7.10
CA ARG A 208 10.27 14.61 -8.46
C ARG A 208 11.31 14.90 -9.52
N LEU A 209 12.13 15.92 -9.32
CA LEU A 209 13.16 16.32 -10.27
C LEU A 209 14.19 15.20 -10.51
N LEU A 210 14.68 14.57 -9.45
CA LEU A 210 15.64 13.47 -9.55
C LEU A 210 15.00 12.19 -10.13
N HIS A 211 13.77 11.89 -9.74
CA HIS A 211 13.02 10.79 -10.31
C HIS A 211 12.76 10.98 -11.81
N ASP A 212 12.39 12.18 -12.25
CA ASP A 212 12.17 12.51 -13.68
C ASP A 212 13.48 12.42 -14.49
N ALA A 213 14.63 12.59 -13.84
CA ALA A 213 15.95 12.35 -14.42
C ALA A 213 16.37 10.86 -14.45
N GLY A 214 15.54 9.97 -13.89
CA GLY A 214 15.72 8.51 -13.95
C GLY A 214 16.43 7.89 -12.75
N PHE A 215 16.71 8.65 -11.69
CA PHE A 215 17.26 8.10 -10.45
C PHE A 215 16.22 7.29 -9.68
N ASN A 216 16.64 6.22 -9.02
CA ASN A 216 15.79 5.40 -8.17
C ASN A 216 15.57 6.04 -6.79
N ILE A 217 14.84 7.16 -6.75
CA ILE A 217 14.51 7.84 -5.50
C ILE A 217 13.32 7.15 -4.84
N LEU A 218 13.58 6.44 -3.74
CA LEU A 218 12.54 5.75 -2.97
C LEU A 218 11.64 6.73 -2.22
N ALA A 219 12.25 7.71 -1.55
CA ALA A 219 11.54 8.68 -0.74
C ALA A 219 12.39 9.90 -0.45
N ALA A 220 11.72 10.93 0.07
CA ALA A 220 12.36 12.08 0.65
C ALA A 220 11.72 12.32 2.03
N LEU A 221 12.52 12.17 3.09
CA LEU A 221 12.08 12.15 4.49
C LEU A 221 12.53 13.43 5.20
N ALA A 222 11.69 13.92 6.11
CA ALA A 222 12.03 15.05 6.97
C ALA A 222 13.01 14.63 8.09
N LYS A 223 13.83 15.58 8.54
CA LYS A 223 14.63 15.47 9.77
C LYS A 223 13.79 15.93 10.98
N PRO A 224 13.82 15.25 12.14
CA PRO A 224 14.62 14.06 12.44
C PRO A 224 14.09 12.80 11.73
N LEU A 225 15.01 11.87 11.42
CA LEU A 225 14.68 10.63 10.72
C LEU A 225 13.64 9.80 11.51
N ASP A 226 12.48 9.59 10.91
CA ASP A 226 11.49 8.63 11.38
C ASP A 226 11.98 7.20 11.05
N CYS A 227 12.21 6.41 12.10
CA CYS A 227 12.69 5.04 11.99
C CYS A 227 11.65 4.12 11.33
N ASP A 228 10.37 4.30 11.62
CA ASP A 228 9.32 3.48 11.04
C ASP A 228 9.17 3.79 9.55
N ALA A 229 9.29 5.07 9.17
CA ALA A 229 9.31 5.47 7.77
C ALA A 229 10.47 4.81 7.01
N LEU A 230 11.69 4.81 7.57
CA LEU A 230 12.84 4.13 6.96
C LEU A 230 12.62 2.60 6.86
N LEU A 231 12.13 1.97 7.93
CA LEU A 231 11.85 0.53 7.95
C LEU A 231 10.80 0.12 6.91
N ARG A 232 9.78 0.96 6.65
CA ARG A 232 8.80 0.73 5.57
C ARG A 232 9.46 0.75 4.18
N LEU A 233 10.38 1.68 3.93
CA LEU A 233 11.13 1.73 2.67
C LEU A 233 12.03 0.50 2.49
N LEU A 234 12.72 0.12 3.56
CA LEU A 234 13.56 -1.07 3.59
C LEU A 234 12.74 -2.36 3.39
N ARG A 235 11.52 -2.42 3.94
CA ARG A 235 10.59 -3.53 3.69
C ARG A 235 10.27 -3.62 2.22
N GLY A 236 9.99 -2.51 1.55
CA GLY A 236 9.82 -2.47 0.09
C GLY A 236 10.98 -3.11 -0.67
N LEU A 237 12.22 -2.75 -0.31
CA LEU A 237 13.43 -3.33 -0.91
C LEU A 237 13.60 -4.83 -0.63
N TYR A 238 13.33 -5.27 0.60
CA TYR A 238 13.39 -6.68 0.98
C TYR A 238 12.38 -7.54 0.21
N LEU A 239 11.18 -7.01 0.01
CA LEU A 239 10.13 -7.70 -0.75
C LEU A 239 10.42 -7.71 -2.27
N GLY A 240 11.09 -6.67 -2.78
CA GLY A 240 11.43 -6.56 -4.20
C GLY A 240 10.20 -6.68 -5.12
N PRO A 241 10.34 -7.25 -6.33
CA PRO A 241 9.23 -7.39 -7.28
C PRO A 241 8.13 -8.35 -6.82
N LEU A 242 8.40 -9.20 -5.80
CA LEU A 242 7.39 -10.10 -5.22
C LEU A 242 6.25 -9.30 -4.55
N ARG A 243 6.52 -8.06 -4.10
CA ARG A 243 5.49 -7.15 -3.60
C ARG A 243 4.39 -6.90 -4.65
N GLN A 244 4.76 -6.73 -5.91
CA GLN A 244 3.80 -6.45 -6.99
C GLN A 244 2.98 -7.69 -7.34
N GLN A 245 3.60 -8.87 -7.34
CA GLN A 245 2.92 -10.15 -7.59
C GLN A 245 1.90 -10.46 -6.50
N ARG A 246 2.20 -10.10 -5.23
CA ARG A 246 1.31 -10.31 -4.09
C ARG A 246 -0.05 -9.69 -4.20
N LEU A 247 -0.09 -8.57 -4.87
CA LEU A 247 -1.18 -7.64 -4.77
C LEU A 247 -2.06 -7.69 -6.04
N SER A 248 -1.53 -8.21 -7.15
CA SER A 248 -2.25 -8.36 -8.44
C SER A 248 -3.44 -9.34 -8.44
N GLY A 249 -3.56 -10.16 -7.40
CA GLY A 249 -4.61 -11.18 -7.27
C GLY A 249 -5.77 -10.81 -6.34
N GLN A 250 -5.65 -9.80 -5.49
CA GLN A 250 -6.67 -9.48 -4.46
C GLN A 250 -7.91 -8.84 -5.08
N ARG A 251 -8.78 -9.67 -5.67
CA ARG A 251 -10.09 -9.24 -6.16
C ARG A 251 -11.07 -9.20 -5.01
N ARG A 252 -11.58 -8.00 -4.72
CA ARG A 252 -12.64 -7.82 -3.72
C ARG A 252 -13.98 -7.69 -4.43
N THR A 253 -15.04 -8.18 -3.81
CA THR A 253 -16.37 -8.21 -4.46
C THR A 253 -17.32 -7.38 -3.65
N ILE A 254 -17.76 -6.27 -4.25
CA ILE A 254 -18.76 -5.39 -3.66
C ILE A 254 -20.11 -6.11 -3.73
N ARG A 255 -20.72 -6.36 -2.57
CA ARG A 255 -21.97 -7.10 -2.42
C ARG A 255 -22.92 -6.36 -1.51
N GLN A 256 -24.21 -6.45 -1.82
CA GLN A 256 -25.25 -6.12 -0.85
C GLN A 256 -25.35 -7.21 0.21
N TRP A 257 -25.95 -6.90 1.36
CA TRP A 257 -26.21 -7.89 2.41
C TRP A 257 -27.04 -9.11 1.93
N GLN A 258 -27.91 -8.92 0.94
CA GLN A 258 -28.70 -10.00 0.32
C GLN A 258 -27.87 -10.91 -0.61
N GLY A 259 -26.58 -10.62 -0.81
CA GLY A 259 -25.64 -11.42 -1.61
C GLY A 259 -25.50 -10.98 -3.07
N ALA A 260 -26.31 -10.01 -3.53
CA ALA A 260 -26.22 -9.47 -4.88
C ALA A 260 -24.85 -8.81 -5.13
N VAL A 261 -24.15 -9.25 -6.18
CA VAL A 261 -22.85 -8.69 -6.58
C VAL A 261 -23.07 -7.40 -7.37
N LEU A 262 -22.49 -6.31 -6.89
CA LEU A 262 -22.55 -4.99 -7.52
C LEU A 262 -21.31 -4.69 -8.37
N GLY A 263 -20.19 -5.35 -8.06
CA GLY A 263 -18.99 -5.26 -8.87
C GLY A 263 -17.79 -5.95 -8.24
N GLN A 264 -16.70 -5.97 -8.99
CA GLN A 264 -15.45 -6.59 -8.60
C GLN A 264 -14.33 -5.56 -8.71
N LEU A 265 -13.65 -5.34 -7.60
CA LEU A 265 -12.46 -4.51 -7.49
C LEU A 265 -11.26 -5.29 -8.02
N GLY A 266 -10.46 -4.65 -8.88
CA GLY A 266 -9.27 -5.26 -9.45
C GLY A 266 -8.38 -4.27 -10.17
N LEU A 267 -7.41 -4.78 -10.93
CA LEU A 267 -6.47 -4.00 -11.72
C LEU A 267 -6.86 -4.00 -13.19
N LEU A 268 -6.33 -3.03 -13.94
CA LEU A 268 -6.40 -3.03 -15.41
C LEU A 268 -5.77 -4.30 -16.02
N SER A 269 -4.72 -4.82 -15.39
CA SER A 269 -4.02 -6.04 -15.79
C SER A 269 -4.73 -7.33 -15.34
N SER A 270 -5.77 -7.23 -14.51
CA SER A 270 -6.47 -8.41 -14.02
C SER A 270 -7.21 -9.13 -15.17
N PRO A 271 -7.00 -10.45 -15.35
CA PRO A 271 -7.60 -11.18 -16.47
C PRO A 271 -9.10 -11.38 -16.28
N GLY A 272 -9.92 -10.71 -17.10
CA GLY A 272 -11.36 -10.94 -17.20
C GLY A 272 -12.17 -10.61 -15.94
N PHE A 273 -13.23 -9.85 -16.11
CA PHE A 273 -14.20 -9.57 -15.04
C PHE A 273 -15.53 -10.21 -15.39
N GLN A 274 -16.19 -10.87 -14.43
CA GLN A 274 -17.55 -11.41 -14.64
C GLN A 274 -18.64 -10.41 -14.25
N TYR A 275 -18.30 -9.43 -13.42
CA TYR A 275 -19.20 -8.42 -12.87
C TYR A 275 -18.78 -7.02 -13.32
N PRO A 276 -19.57 -5.96 -13.04
CA PRO A 276 -19.12 -4.58 -13.21
C PRO A 276 -17.76 -4.35 -12.54
N VAL A 277 -16.90 -3.55 -13.15
CA VAL A 277 -15.50 -3.41 -12.74
C VAL A 277 -15.35 -2.19 -11.85
N TRP A 278 -14.66 -2.37 -10.73
CA TRP A 278 -14.21 -1.29 -9.88
C TRP A 278 -12.70 -1.18 -10.04
N LEU A 279 -12.22 -0.03 -10.47
CA LEU A 279 -10.79 0.23 -10.64
C LEU A 279 -10.43 1.43 -9.78
N ALA A 280 -9.37 1.30 -8.98
CA ALA A 280 -8.87 2.47 -8.28
C ALA A 280 -8.20 3.43 -9.27
N VAL A 281 -8.33 4.73 -9.00
CA VAL A 281 -7.84 5.79 -9.89
C VAL A 281 -6.32 5.80 -9.97
N THR A 282 -5.66 5.52 -8.84
CA THR A 282 -4.23 5.26 -8.80
C THR A 282 -3.93 4.07 -9.72
N GLY A 283 -2.88 4.10 -10.53
CA GLY A 283 -2.59 3.05 -11.54
C GLY A 283 -3.40 3.06 -12.84
N LEU A 284 -4.41 3.91 -12.99
CA LEU A 284 -5.03 4.14 -14.31
C LEU A 284 -4.14 5.01 -15.21
N PRO A 285 -4.27 4.91 -16.54
CA PRO A 285 -3.68 5.89 -17.45
C PRO A 285 -4.24 7.29 -17.15
N SER A 286 -3.45 8.34 -17.39
CA SER A 286 -3.87 9.73 -17.13
C SER A 286 -4.95 10.23 -18.09
N ARG A 287 -5.14 9.57 -19.23
CA ARG A 287 -6.09 9.96 -20.28
C ARG A 287 -7.27 9.00 -20.34
N TRP A 288 -8.47 9.56 -20.39
CA TRP A 288 -9.72 8.80 -20.51
C TRP A 288 -9.77 7.93 -21.77
N GLU A 289 -9.19 8.39 -22.88
CA GLU A 289 -9.21 7.67 -24.15
C GLU A 289 -8.60 6.26 -24.04
N ALA A 290 -7.49 6.12 -23.33
CA ALA A 290 -6.85 4.82 -23.11
C ALA A 290 -7.73 3.88 -22.27
N LEU A 291 -8.39 4.42 -21.24
CA LEU A 291 -9.32 3.65 -20.42
C LEU A 291 -10.58 3.24 -21.19
N LYS A 292 -11.06 4.11 -22.08
CA LYS A 292 -12.18 3.84 -22.97
C LYS A 292 -11.86 2.76 -24.00
N GLU A 293 -10.66 2.77 -24.57
CA GLU A 293 -10.16 1.71 -25.46
C GLU A 293 -10.11 0.37 -24.72
N TRP A 294 -9.52 0.33 -23.52
CA TRP A 294 -9.51 -0.86 -22.68
C TRP A 294 -10.92 -1.39 -22.38
N LEU A 295 -11.88 -0.52 -22.03
CA LEU A 295 -13.27 -0.94 -21.83
C LEU A 295 -13.87 -1.57 -23.10
N ALA A 296 -13.58 -1.00 -24.28
CA ALA A 296 -14.06 -1.53 -25.55
C ALA A 296 -13.45 -2.90 -25.87
N GLU A 297 -12.15 -3.10 -25.61
CA GLU A 297 -11.46 -4.39 -25.75
C GLU A 297 -12.09 -5.47 -24.84
N GLN A 298 -12.51 -5.09 -23.63
CA GLN A 298 -13.22 -5.96 -22.71
C GLN A 298 -14.71 -6.12 -23.03
N SER A 299 -15.21 -5.53 -24.14
CA SER A 299 -16.64 -5.52 -24.50
C SER A 299 -17.55 -4.93 -23.43
N ARG A 300 -17.09 -3.87 -22.75
CA ARG A 300 -17.78 -3.21 -21.63
C ARG A 300 -18.16 -1.77 -21.95
N THR A 301 -19.18 -1.28 -21.24
CA THR A 301 -19.62 0.11 -21.32
C THR A 301 -19.11 0.93 -20.13
N PRO A 302 -18.98 2.26 -20.25
CA PRO A 302 -18.60 3.11 -19.12
C PRO A 302 -19.50 2.96 -17.88
N SER A 303 -20.79 2.62 -18.06
CA SER A 303 -21.75 2.42 -16.96
C SER A 303 -21.45 1.22 -16.06
N GLU A 304 -20.64 0.29 -16.56
CA GLU A 304 -20.16 -0.88 -15.82
C GLU A 304 -18.83 -0.61 -15.10
N LEU A 305 -18.26 0.58 -15.26
CA LEU A 305 -17.04 0.99 -14.58
C LEU A 305 -17.39 1.88 -13.38
N THR A 306 -16.81 1.54 -12.23
CA THR A 306 -16.75 2.40 -11.05
C THR A 306 -15.30 2.80 -10.79
N LEU A 307 -15.03 4.09 -10.74
CA LEU A 307 -13.71 4.61 -10.35
C LEU A 307 -13.66 4.76 -8.83
N LEU A 308 -12.73 4.06 -8.20
CA LEU A 308 -12.49 4.13 -6.76
C LEU A 308 -11.40 5.18 -6.49
N ILE A 309 -11.81 6.29 -5.90
CA ILE A 309 -10.92 7.40 -5.54
C ILE A 309 -10.37 7.14 -4.14
N HIS A 310 -9.09 7.45 -3.94
CA HIS A 310 -8.39 7.35 -2.68
C HIS A 310 -7.71 8.67 -2.31
N ARG A 311 -7.36 8.87 -1.03
CA ARG A 311 -6.65 10.08 -0.57
C ARG A 311 -5.37 10.35 -1.36
N ARG A 312 -4.63 9.29 -1.70
CA ARG A 312 -3.34 9.34 -2.41
C ARG A 312 -3.46 9.77 -3.88
N ASP A 313 -4.67 9.78 -4.44
CA ASP A 313 -4.87 10.31 -5.80
C ASP A 313 -4.64 11.83 -5.86
N HIS A 314 -4.66 12.51 -4.71
CA HIS A 314 -4.50 13.98 -4.61
C HIS A 314 -5.41 14.70 -5.62
N LEU A 315 -6.64 14.20 -5.75
CA LEU A 315 -7.49 14.45 -6.92
C LEU A 315 -7.75 15.94 -7.17
N LEU A 316 -7.92 16.75 -6.11
CA LEU A 316 -8.18 18.18 -6.25
C LEU A 316 -6.93 19.01 -6.61
N SER A 317 -5.72 18.50 -6.36
CA SER A 317 -4.45 19.14 -6.69
C SER A 317 -3.77 18.54 -7.93
N ASN A 318 -4.24 17.40 -8.42
CA ASN A 318 -3.73 16.72 -9.60
C ASN A 318 -4.70 16.88 -10.78
N ALA A 319 -4.43 17.85 -11.66
CA ALA A 319 -5.30 18.20 -12.78
C ALA A 319 -5.56 17.02 -13.73
N ASP A 320 -4.57 16.19 -14.01
CA ASP A 320 -4.72 15.04 -14.91
C ASP A 320 -5.65 13.99 -14.33
N ARG A 321 -5.48 13.68 -13.03
CA ARG A 321 -6.36 12.73 -12.32
C ARG A 321 -7.78 13.28 -12.21
N PHE A 322 -7.93 14.56 -11.90
CA PHE A 322 -9.23 15.22 -11.84
C PHE A 322 -9.95 15.15 -13.19
N ALA A 323 -9.23 15.45 -14.28
CA ALA A 323 -9.77 15.40 -15.62
C ALA A 323 -10.23 13.99 -16.02
N LEU A 324 -9.41 12.96 -15.73
CA LEU A 324 -9.78 11.56 -15.95
C LEU A 324 -11.08 11.19 -15.25
N VAL A 325 -11.19 11.48 -13.95
CA VAL A 325 -12.37 11.16 -13.14
C VAL A 325 -13.61 11.89 -13.67
N LEU A 326 -13.48 13.17 -14.01
CA LEU A 326 -14.60 13.97 -14.54
C LEU A 326 -15.05 13.46 -15.91
N GLN A 327 -14.12 13.18 -16.83
CA GLN A 327 -14.42 12.65 -18.16
C GLN A 327 -15.09 11.28 -18.10
N ALA A 328 -14.59 10.38 -17.25
CA ALA A 328 -15.20 9.08 -17.01
C ALA A 328 -16.62 9.22 -16.44
N SER A 329 -16.81 10.11 -15.46
CA SER A 329 -18.12 10.38 -14.87
C SER A 329 -19.12 10.92 -15.91
N LEU A 330 -18.70 11.88 -16.75
CA LEU A 330 -19.50 12.41 -17.85
C LEU A 330 -19.82 11.33 -18.92
N ALA A 331 -18.94 10.36 -19.11
CA ALA A 331 -19.17 9.22 -19.99
C ALA A 331 -20.10 8.15 -19.39
N GLY A 332 -20.50 8.30 -18.12
CA GLY A 332 -21.44 7.42 -17.43
C GLY A 332 -20.82 6.47 -16.40
N SER A 333 -19.50 6.56 -16.16
CA SER A 333 -18.86 5.80 -15.09
C SER A 333 -19.27 6.30 -13.71
N LYS A 334 -19.36 5.36 -12.78
CA LYS A 334 -19.72 5.63 -11.38
C LYS A 334 -18.48 6.05 -10.61
N LEU A 335 -18.67 6.82 -9.55
CA LEU A 335 -17.57 7.23 -8.67
C LEU A 335 -17.80 6.66 -7.27
N ALA A 336 -16.75 6.12 -6.69
CA ALA A 336 -16.70 5.65 -5.32
C ALA A 336 -15.50 6.24 -4.59
N LEU A 337 -15.57 6.32 -3.27
CA LEU A 337 -14.47 6.75 -2.42
C LEU A 337 -14.04 5.58 -1.52
N LEU A 338 -12.75 5.30 -1.45
CA LEU A 338 -12.18 4.43 -0.42
C LEU A 338 -11.75 5.29 0.78
N LEU A 339 -12.27 4.95 1.95
CA LEU A 339 -11.89 5.57 3.21
C LEU A 339 -11.23 4.51 4.09
N ASP A 340 -9.94 4.65 4.31
CA ASP A 340 -9.06 3.72 5.04
C ASP A 340 -8.51 4.30 6.36
N SER A 341 -8.54 5.63 6.52
CA SER A 341 -8.14 6.36 7.74
C SER A 341 -9.18 7.40 8.18
N SER A 342 -9.37 7.55 9.49
CA SER A 342 -10.22 8.59 10.10
C SER A 342 -9.54 9.95 10.25
N GLN A 343 -8.22 10.02 10.09
CA GLN A 343 -7.46 11.26 10.26
C GLN A 343 -7.64 12.23 9.08
N HIS A 344 -7.95 11.71 7.90
CA HIS A 344 -8.16 12.49 6.68
C HIS A 344 -9.54 12.19 6.10
N LEU A 345 -10.49 13.07 6.41
CA LEU A 345 -11.88 12.97 5.95
C LEU A 345 -12.12 13.96 4.81
N PRO A 346 -12.24 13.50 3.55
CA PRO A 346 -12.25 14.39 2.39
C PRO A 346 -13.63 15.00 2.12
N PHE A 347 -14.10 15.89 3.01
CA PHE A 347 -15.38 16.60 2.83
C PHE A 347 -15.46 17.31 1.48
N ASP A 348 -14.36 17.91 1.02
CA ASP A 348 -14.33 18.60 -0.27
C ASP A 348 -14.63 17.67 -1.46
N LEU A 349 -14.26 16.39 -1.37
CA LEU A 349 -14.59 15.42 -2.42
C LEU A 349 -16.08 15.06 -2.39
N LEU A 350 -16.68 14.92 -1.20
CA LEU A 350 -18.12 14.67 -1.07
C LEU A 350 -18.96 15.78 -1.72
N GLU A 351 -18.54 17.04 -1.56
CA GLU A 351 -19.28 18.19 -2.10
C GLU A 351 -19.06 18.44 -3.59
N ARG A 352 -17.88 18.08 -4.12
CA ARG A 352 -17.48 18.41 -5.49
C ARG A 352 -17.75 17.32 -6.50
N LEU A 353 -17.90 16.07 -6.06
CA LEU A 353 -18.02 14.92 -6.94
C LEU A 353 -19.34 14.17 -6.71
N PRO A 354 -19.97 13.66 -7.78
CA PRO A 354 -21.17 12.84 -7.68
C PRO A 354 -20.83 11.40 -7.24
N LEU A 355 -20.29 11.26 -6.02
CA LEU A 355 -19.98 9.96 -5.43
C LEU A 355 -21.27 9.16 -5.20
N GLN A 356 -21.23 7.87 -5.52
CA GLN A 356 -22.38 6.96 -5.38
C GLN A 356 -22.15 5.93 -4.27
N ALA A 357 -20.88 5.65 -3.98
CA ALA A 357 -20.49 4.69 -2.95
C ALA A 357 -19.28 5.15 -2.14
N VAL A 358 -19.21 4.70 -0.89
CA VAL A 358 -18.03 4.75 -0.04
C VAL A 358 -17.70 3.31 0.39
N LEU A 359 -16.46 2.92 0.18
CA LEU A 359 -15.88 1.70 0.72
C LEU A 359 -15.14 2.07 2.01
N LEU A 360 -15.55 1.49 3.15
CA LEU A 360 -14.83 1.64 4.41
C LEU A 360 -13.86 0.47 4.58
N GLY A 361 -12.57 0.78 4.71
CA GLY A 361 -11.52 -0.19 4.98
C GLY A 361 -11.55 -0.70 6.42
N GLN A 362 -10.87 -1.83 6.65
CA GLN A 362 -10.73 -2.44 7.99
C GLN A 362 -10.20 -1.47 9.06
N GLY A 363 -9.41 -0.47 8.63
CA GLY A 363 -8.94 0.71 9.38
C GLY A 363 -9.95 1.29 10.33
N ILE A 364 -11.09 1.62 9.74
CA ILE A 364 -12.04 2.57 10.30
C ILE A 364 -13.14 1.84 11.07
N LEU A 365 -13.35 0.55 10.82
CA LEU A 365 -14.46 -0.20 11.41
C LEU A 365 -14.51 -0.11 12.96
N PRO A 366 -13.39 -0.24 13.71
CA PRO A 366 -13.43 -0.12 15.17
C PRO A 366 -13.86 1.27 15.65
N GLU A 367 -13.38 2.32 14.98
CA GLU A 367 -13.74 3.71 15.30
C GLU A 367 -15.18 4.03 14.90
N PHE A 368 -15.63 3.45 13.79
CA PHE A 368 -17.00 3.56 13.30
C PHE A 368 -17.99 2.89 14.24
N ASP A 369 -17.62 1.76 14.86
CA ASP A 369 -18.49 1.08 15.82
C ASP A 369 -18.65 1.89 17.13
N ALA A 370 -17.57 2.55 17.58
CA ALA A 370 -17.52 3.33 18.82
C ALA A 370 -17.97 4.80 18.67
N LEU A 371 -18.52 5.19 17.53
CA LEU A 371 -18.76 6.59 17.11
C LEU A 371 -19.46 7.48 18.16
N PRO A 372 -18.76 8.48 18.71
CA PRO A 372 -19.43 9.63 19.31
C PRO A 372 -20.06 10.47 18.19
N PRO A 373 -21.34 10.88 18.28
CA PRO A 373 -22.02 11.63 17.21
C PRO A 373 -21.36 12.98 16.88
N ASP A 374 -20.63 13.58 17.84
CA ASP A 374 -19.91 14.85 17.64
C ASP A 374 -18.51 14.71 17.03
N SER A 375 -18.04 13.49 16.79
CA SER A 375 -16.74 13.24 16.17
C SER A 375 -16.69 13.71 14.71
N LEU A 376 -15.48 14.00 14.22
CA LEU A 376 -15.26 14.41 12.83
C LEU A 376 -15.73 13.31 11.86
N LEU A 377 -15.43 12.04 12.17
CA LEU A 377 -15.94 10.88 11.46
C LEU A 377 -17.46 10.80 11.51
N GLY A 378 -18.10 11.05 12.66
CA GLY A 378 -19.56 11.05 12.78
C GLY A 378 -20.23 12.09 11.87
N ARG A 379 -19.67 13.30 11.81
CA ARG A 379 -20.13 14.36 10.88
C ARG A 379 -19.93 13.97 9.42
N PHE A 380 -18.80 13.35 9.09
CA PHE A 380 -18.52 12.86 7.74
C PHE A 380 -19.55 11.80 7.31
N MET A 381 -19.81 10.82 8.18
CA MET A 381 -20.77 9.75 7.92
C MET A 381 -22.22 10.27 7.84
N THR A 382 -22.57 11.26 8.67
CA THR A 382 -23.87 11.95 8.56
C THR A 382 -24.02 12.61 7.20
N ARG A 383 -22.96 13.30 6.74
CA ARG A 383 -22.98 13.99 5.44
C ARG A 383 -23.10 13.02 4.26
N ILE A 384 -22.43 11.86 4.32
CA ILE A 384 -22.60 10.77 3.33
C ILE A 384 -24.07 10.35 3.25
N GLY A 385 -24.72 10.17 4.41
CA GLY A 385 -26.14 9.82 4.49
C GLY A 385 -27.05 10.89 3.87
N GLU A 386 -26.81 12.18 4.16
CA GLU A 386 -27.56 13.31 3.57
C GLU A 386 -27.46 13.37 2.05
N LEU A 387 -26.29 13.03 1.51
CA LEU A 387 -26.02 13.00 0.06
C LEU A 387 -26.55 11.71 -0.62
N GLY A 388 -27.09 10.76 0.15
CA GLY A 388 -27.61 9.49 -0.37
C GLY A 388 -26.53 8.54 -0.90
N ILE A 389 -25.29 8.68 -0.40
CA ILE A 389 -24.15 7.88 -0.84
C ILE A 389 -24.19 6.53 -0.12
N THR A 390 -24.07 5.43 -0.87
CA THR A 390 -24.13 4.08 -0.29
C THR A 390 -22.82 3.68 0.39
N ILE A 391 -22.89 2.99 1.53
CA ILE A 391 -21.69 2.58 2.28
C ILE A 391 -21.55 1.06 2.24
N TYR A 392 -20.32 0.58 2.00
CA TYR A 392 -19.94 -0.83 2.07
C TYR A 392 -18.76 -1.02 3.03
N LEU A 393 -18.83 -2.08 3.84
CA LEU A 393 -17.81 -2.39 4.85
C LEU A 393 -16.84 -3.46 4.39
N ASP A 394 -15.58 -3.34 4.79
CA ASP A 394 -14.56 -4.38 4.59
C ASP A 394 -14.84 -5.60 5.49
N ASP A 395 -15.55 -6.58 4.94
CA ASP A 395 -15.93 -7.83 5.61
C ASP A 395 -15.85 -9.03 4.68
N PRO A 396 -14.63 -9.45 4.28
CA PRO A 396 -14.46 -10.55 3.34
C PRO A 396 -15.06 -11.87 3.86
N TYR A 397 -15.14 -12.04 5.19
CA TYR A 397 -15.49 -13.32 5.83
C TYR A 397 -16.90 -13.39 6.42
N ASN A 398 -17.70 -12.35 6.26
CA ASN A 398 -19.07 -12.31 6.78
C ASN A 398 -19.08 -12.40 8.32
N LEU A 399 -18.15 -11.70 8.97
CA LEU A 399 -18.04 -11.67 10.43
C LEU A 399 -18.95 -10.61 11.05
N LEU A 400 -19.35 -9.61 10.28
CA LEU A 400 -20.15 -8.51 10.79
C LEU A 400 -21.61 -8.93 11.03
N ASP A 401 -22.21 -8.38 12.09
CA ASP A 401 -23.63 -8.51 12.36
C ASP A 401 -24.44 -7.70 11.33
N VAL A 402 -25.03 -8.41 10.36
CA VAL A 402 -25.78 -7.83 9.25
C VAL A 402 -26.96 -7.00 9.74
N GLU A 403 -27.65 -7.42 10.81
CA GLU A 403 -28.83 -6.70 11.31
C GLU A 403 -28.42 -5.35 11.90
N LEU A 404 -27.38 -5.34 12.73
CA LEU A 404 -26.81 -4.13 13.31
C LEU A 404 -26.42 -3.11 12.25
N TRP A 405 -25.69 -3.53 11.21
CA TRP A 405 -25.17 -2.60 10.19
C TRP A 405 -26.23 -2.16 9.20
N ARG A 406 -27.20 -3.02 8.88
CA ARG A 406 -28.35 -2.64 8.06
C ARG A 406 -29.17 -1.56 8.74
N ASP A 407 -29.37 -1.64 10.06
CA ASP A 407 -30.09 -0.62 10.83
C ASP A 407 -29.34 0.72 10.88
N ARG A 408 -28.01 0.70 10.73
CA ARG A 408 -27.17 1.90 10.57
C ARG A 408 -27.12 2.44 9.12
N GLY A 409 -27.93 1.91 8.21
CA GLY A 409 -28.02 2.38 6.82
C GLY A 409 -26.90 1.88 5.90
N ILE A 410 -26.12 0.88 6.33
CA ILE A 410 -25.06 0.28 5.52
C ILE A 410 -25.66 -0.66 4.48
N ALA A 411 -25.24 -0.53 3.22
CA ALA A 411 -25.83 -1.27 2.09
C ALA A 411 -25.26 -2.69 1.93
N GLY A 412 -24.03 -2.91 2.37
CA GLY A 412 -23.38 -4.21 2.22
C GLY A 412 -21.92 -4.23 2.62
N ARG A 413 -21.15 -5.08 1.93
CA ARG A 413 -19.73 -5.33 2.16
C ARG A 413 -18.93 -5.41 0.86
N TRP A 414 -17.61 -5.38 0.95
CA TRP A 414 -16.73 -5.50 -0.22
C TRP A 414 -15.52 -6.39 0.03
#